data_AF-A0A132EGQ6-F1
#
_entry.id   AF-A0A132EGQ6-F1
#
_cell.length_a   1.000
_cell.length_b   1.000
_cell.length_c   1.000
_cell.angle_alpha   90.00
_cell.angle_beta   90.00
_cell.angle_gamma   90.00
#
_symmetry.space_group_name_H-M   'P 1'
#
loop_
_entity.id
_entity.type
_entity.pdbx_description
1 polymer ?
#
loop_
_entity_poly.entity_id
_entity_poly.type
_entity_poly.pdbx_seq_one_letter_code
_entity_poly.pdbx_strand_id
1 'polypeptide(L)'
;MQIESFGTQPLQTIIPSYLYKEYQDDPSLQAFADSFNGLSQGYLDWFSQTPLGLYMSPFINGPLLDWIGNGVYGIPRPVLSTQSSTNIAGFDSAAFNKVAFNGYIRTSSGTAEIANDDIYKRAMTWNLYRGDGQMFTMGWLKNRVSRFINGVNGTDYPVLNNPPSITVSGNTFTITSFEDSIFTSMQACIANNVLAVPFQYKFAFVNVSFLNDGGVLWMTSPLNYPTSPLGLAAGAVWYNGGIVSVIPGGSGTGAPVYFGSITAAALLALGGGGLPTSNPGVHNQLWNNGGVISIA
;
A
#
# COMPACT_ATOMS: atom_id res chain seq x y z
N MET A 1 -12.07 0.54 -16.91
CA MET A 1 -11.28 1.57 -17.61
C MET A 1 -11.52 1.33 -19.10
N GLN A 2 -12.35 2.15 -19.72
CA GLN A 2 -12.63 2.03 -21.15
C GLN A 2 -11.36 2.52 -21.87
N ILE A 3 -10.65 1.60 -22.53
CA ILE A 3 -9.60 1.97 -23.47
C ILE A 3 -10.26 2.94 -24.46
N GLU A 4 -9.70 4.13 -24.59
CA GLU A 4 -10.14 5.06 -25.63
C GLU A 4 -10.09 4.30 -26.96
N SER A 5 -11.26 4.11 -27.57
CA SER A 5 -11.39 3.44 -28.86
C SER A 5 -10.86 4.40 -29.92
N PHE A 6 -9.55 4.42 -30.12
CA PHE A 6 -8.97 5.05 -31.30
C PHE A 6 -9.63 4.42 -32.54
N GLY A 7 -10.11 5.25 -33.48
CA GLY A 7 -10.75 4.79 -34.73
C GLY A 7 -9.83 3.93 -35.61
N THR A 8 -8.56 3.82 -35.25
CA THR A 8 -7.54 2.95 -35.83
C THR A 8 -6.88 2.15 -34.71
N GLN A 9 -6.97 0.83 -34.80
CA GLN A 9 -6.21 -0.05 -33.91
C GLN A 9 -4.71 0.05 -34.22
N PRO A 10 -3.83 -0.04 -33.20
CA PRO A 10 -2.40 -0.13 -33.44
C PRO A 10 -2.09 -1.37 -34.28
N LEU A 11 -0.97 -1.34 -35.01
CA LEU A 11 -0.50 -2.44 -35.85
C LEU A 11 -0.45 -3.74 -35.01
N GLN A 12 -1.22 -4.75 -35.40
CA GLN A 12 -1.32 -6.02 -34.65
C GLN A 12 -0.30 -7.06 -35.14
N THR A 13 0.11 -6.96 -36.39
CA THR A 13 1.02 -7.93 -37.03
C THR A 13 2.15 -7.18 -37.73
N ILE A 14 3.36 -7.71 -37.62
CA ILE A 14 4.50 -7.16 -38.37
C ILE A 14 4.32 -7.31 -39.88
N ILE A 15 5.11 -6.55 -40.63
CA ILE A 15 5.41 -6.88 -42.02
C ILE A 15 6.47 -7.98 -41.98
N PRO A 16 6.19 -9.20 -42.46
CA PRO A 16 7.15 -10.29 -42.37
C PRO A 16 8.34 -10.02 -43.28
N SER A 17 9.51 -10.44 -42.83
CA SER A 17 10.65 -10.71 -43.70
C SER A 17 10.36 -11.98 -44.51
N TYR A 18 10.57 -11.89 -45.83
CA TYR A 18 10.41 -13.01 -46.75
C TYR A 18 11.72 -13.30 -47.46
N LEU A 19 11.93 -14.57 -47.80
CA LEU A 19 13.04 -14.97 -48.65
C LEU A 19 12.65 -14.84 -50.13
N TYR A 20 13.65 -14.59 -50.98
CA TYR A 20 13.47 -14.74 -52.42
C TYR A 20 13.21 -16.22 -52.78
N LYS A 21 12.50 -16.44 -53.88
CA LYS A 21 12.02 -17.77 -54.30
C LYS A 21 13.17 -18.77 -54.47
N GLU A 22 14.33 -18.30 -54.89
CA GLU A 22 15.55 -19.07 -55.12
C GLU A 22 16.10 -19.73 -53.84
N TYR A 23 15.77 -19.18 -52.66
CA TYR A 23 16.22 -19.67 -51.35
C TYR A 23 15.12 -20.41 -50.58
N GLN A 24 13.98 -20.68 -51.22
CA GLN A 24 12.87 -21.37 -50.58
C GLN A 24 13.23 -22.83 -50.22
N ASP A 25 14.20 -23.45 -50.86
CA ASP A 25 14.56 -24.84 -50.55
C ASP A 25 15.60 -24.99 -49.43
N ASP A 26 16.13 -23.88 -48.88
CA ASP A 26 17.11 -23.90 -47.79
C ASP A 26 16.42 -23.81 -46.41
N PRO A 27 16.41 -24.89 -45.61
CA PRO A 27 15.76 -24.89 -44.30
C PRO A 27 16.40 -23.94 -43.28
N SER A 28 17.69 -23.65 -43.41
CA SER A 28 18.41 -22.78 -42.48
C SER A 28 18.03 -21.32 -42.68
N LEU A 29 17.90 -20.90 -43.95
CA LEU A 29 17.45 -19.56 -44.29
C LEU A 29 15.98 -19.35 -43.92
N GLN A 30 15.12 -20.34 -44.12
CA GLN A 30 13.73 -20.28 -43.65
C GLN A 30 13.66 -20.10 -42.13
N ALA A 31 14.39 -20.94 -41.38
CA ALA A 31 14.42 -20.86 -39.93
C ALA A 31 14.93 -19.50 -39.42
N PHE A 32 15.88 -18.89 -40.12
CA PHE A 32 16.34 -17.54 -39.82
C PHE A 32 15.23 -16.49 -40.01
N ALA A 33 14.54 -16.52 -41.16
CA ALA A 33 13.44 -15.59 -41.45
C ALA A 33 12.29 -15.76 -40.44
N ASP A 34 11.94 -17.00 -40.09
CA ASP A 34 10.91 -17.31 -39.10
C ASP A 34 11.32 -16.81 -37.70
N SER A 35 12.57 -17.03 -37.28
CA SER A 35 13.06 -16.51 -36.01
C SER A 35 13.07 -14.98 -35.98
N PHE A 36 13.46 -14.32 -37.08
CA PHE A 36 13.43 -12.86 -37.18
C PHE A 36 12.00 -12.32 -37.09
N ASN A 37 11.06 -12.96 -37.76
CA ASN A 37 9.64 -12.61 -37.72
C ASN A 37 9.04 -12.81 -36.32
N GLY A 38 9.39 -13.92 -35.65
CA GLY A 38 8.97 -14.18 -34.27
C GLY A 38 9.50 -13.13 -33.29
N LEU A 39 10.78 -12.77 -33.38
CA LEU A 39 11.37 -11.70 -32.56
C LEU A 39 10.73 -10.34 -32.82
N SER A 40 10.52 -10.01 -34.10
CA SER A 40 9.91 -8.75 -34.51
C SER A 40 8.47 -8.63 -34.02
N GLN A 41 7.69 -9.72 -34.10
CA GLN A 41 6.34 -9.77 -33.53
C GLN A 41 6.37 -9.57 -32.01
N GLY A 42 7.31 -10.21 -31.31
CA GLY A 42 7.49 -10.02 -29.88
C GLY A 42 7.75 -8.56 -29.48
N TYR A 43 8.55 -7.82 -30.25
CA TYR A 43 8.76 -6.39 -30.02
C TYR A 43 7.49 -5.54 -30.25
N LEU A 44 6.71 -5.86 -31.28
CA LEU A 44 5.44 -5.19 -31.56
C LEU A 44 4.41 -5.44 -30.46
N ASP A 45 4.32 -6.69 -29.99
CA ASP A 45 3.43 -7.09 -28.90
C ASP A 45 3.80 -6.37 -27.62
N TRP A 46 5.09 -6.33 -27.28
CA TRP A 46 5.59 -5.60 -26.11
C TRP A 46 5.26 -4.10 -26.18
N PHE A 47 5.50 -3.47 -27.33
CA PHE A 47 5.22 -2.04 -27.53
C PHE A 47 3.72 -1.73 -27.38
N SER A 48 2.87 -2.60 -27.93
CA SER A 48 1.41 -2.46 -27.86
C SER A 48 0.86 -2.65 -26.44
N GLN A 49 1.51 -3.51 -25.63
CA GLN A 49 1.13 -3.78 -24.24
C GLN A 49 1.75 -2.82 -23.22
N THR A 50 2.76 -2.04 -23.63
CA THR A 50 3.53 -1.15 -22.73
C THR A 50 3.43 0.33 -23.14
N PRO A 51 2.22 0.94 -23.09
CA PRO A 51 2.10 2.37 -23.35
C PRO A 51 2.85 3.17 -22.29
N LEU A 52 3.94 3.84 -22.68
CA LEU A 52 4.84 4.55 -21.77
C LEU A 52 4.16 5.66 -20.95
N GLY A 53 3.07 6.22 -21.46
CA GLY A 53 2.24 7.20 -20.75
C GLY A 53 1.53 6.61 -19.52
N LEU A 54 1.24 5.31 -19.52
CA LEU A 54 0.52 4.62 -18.45
C LEU A 54 1.48 3.88 -17.52
N TYR A 55 2.27 4.64 -16.74
CA TYR A 55 3.26 4.10 -15.79
C TYR A 55 2.67 3.16 -14.71
N MET A 56 1.34 3.17 -14.52
CA MET A 56 0.63 2.27 -13.59
C MET A 56 0.60 0.81 -14.08
N SER A 57 0.92 0.55 -15.35
CA SER A 57 0.95 -0.80 -15.93
C SER A 57 1.89 -1.73 -15.15
N PRO A 58 1.53 -3.01 -14.93
CA PRO A 58 2.41 -3.98 -14.27
C PRO A 58 3.67 -4.29 -15.10
N PHE A 59 3.63 -4.07 -16.41
CA PHE A 59 4.76 -4.30 -17.32
C PHE A 59 5.85 -3.21 -17.24
N ILE A 60 5.54 -2.06 -16.63
CA ILE A 60 6.49 -0.98 -16.41
C ILE A 60 7.05 -1.12 -14.98
N ASN A 61 8.25 -1.66 -14.84
CA ASN A 61 8.88 -1.91 -13.54
C ASN A 61 10.40 -1.68 -13.61
N GLY A 62 11.03 -1.60 -12.44
CA GLY A 62 12.46 -1.45 -12.26
C GLY A 62 13.06 -0.26 -13.04
N PRO A 63 14.19 -0.47 -13.76
CA PRO A 63 14.86 0.60 -14.49
C PRO A 63 14.01 1.28 -15.57
N LEU A 64 13.06 0.56 -16.19
CA LEU A 64 12.15 1.16 -17.16
C LEU A 64 11.23 2.17 -16.49
N LEU A 65 10.70 1.84 -15.32
CA LEU A 65 9.90 2.76 -14.52
C LEU A 65 10.71 3.99 -14.09
N ASP A 66 11.98 3.82 -13.73
CA ASP A 66 12.87 4.93 -13.37
C ASP A 66 13.13 5.86 -14.55
N TRP A 67 13.39 5.29 -15.73
CA TRP A 67 13.57 6.04 -16.96
C TRP A 67 12.30 6.81 -17.34
N ILE A 68 11.12 6.19 -17.24
CA ILE A 68 9.85 6.87 -17.52
C ILE A 68 9.57 7.97 -16.50
N GLY A 69 9.63 7.65 -15.20
CA GLY A 69 9.29 8.61 -14.15
C GLY A 69 10.23 9.81 -14.12
N ASN A 70 11.55 9.58 -14.17
CA ASN A 70 12.52 10.65 -14.15
C ASN A 70 12.66 11.34 -15.52
N GLY A 71 12.71 10.56 -16.61
CA GLY A 71 12.96 11.08 -17.95
C GLY A 71 11.76 11.78 -18.58
N VAL A 72 10.56 11.19 -18.48
CA VAL A 72 9.34 11.73 -19.10
C VAL A 72 8.61 12.67 -18.15
N TYR A 73 8.50 12.30 -16.88
CA TYR A 73 7.68 13.03 -15.90
C TYR A 73 8.49 13.93 -14.95
N GLY A 74 9.82 13.84 -14.94
CA GLY A 74 10.69 14.64 -14.07
C GLY A 74 10.54 14.32 -12.58
N ILE A 75 9.97 13.17 -12.22
CA ILE A 75 9.81 12.72 -10.83
C ILE A 75 10.82 11.60 -10.60
N PRO A 76 11.92 11.82 -9.86
CA PRO A 76 12.86 10.74 -9.56
C PRO A 76 12.30 9.77 -8.53
N ARG A 77 12.82 8.54 -8.50
CA ARG A 77 12.45 7.57 -7.47
C ARG A 77 12.87 8.09 -6.09
N PRO A 78 11.92 8.19 -5.14
CA PRO A 78 12.22 8.74 -3.83
C PRO A 78 13.00 7.73 -2.97
N VAL A 79 13.88 8.28 -2.13
CA VAL A 79 14.45 7.55 -0.99
C VAL A 79 13.60 7.89 0.22
N LEU A 80 13.03 6.87 0.84
CA LEU A 80 12.21 7.02 2.05
C LEU A 80 13.13 6.87 3.25
N SER A 81 13.29 7.96 4.00
CA SER A 81 14.07 7.99 5.23
C SER A 81 13.15 8.20 6.42
N THR A 82 13.30 7.37 7.45
CA THR A 82 12.67 7.56 8.75
C THR A 82 13.74 7.92 9.78
N GLN A 83 14.32 9.11 9.65
CA GLN A 83 15.26 9.61 10.64
C GLN A 83 14.52 10.12 11.88
N SER A 84 14.79 9.53 13.03
CA SER A 84 14.44 10.08 14.33
C SER A 84 15.73 10.55 15.03
N SER A 85 15.76 11.82 15.43
CA SER A 85 16.86 12.36 16.23
C SER A 85 16.34 12.86 17.55
N THR A 86 16.86 12.31 18.65
CA THR A 86 16.56 12.79 20.00
C THR A 86 17.79 13.52 20.54
N ASN A 87 17.57 14.76 20.96
CA ASN A 87 18.57 15.55 21.66
C ASN A 87 18.24 15.48 23.16
N ILE A 88 19.17 14.95 23.96
CA ILE A 88 19.03 14.94 25.41
C ILE A 88 19.87 16.10 25.95
N ALA A 89 19.20 17.09 26.55
CA ALA A 89 19.80 18.23 27.21
C ALA A 89 18.94 18.65 28.42
N GLY A 90 19.55 18.88 29.58
CA GLY A 90 18.85 19.31 30.80
C GLY A 90 19.42 18.74 32.10
N PHE A 91 19.12 19.39 33.23
CA PHE A 91 19.42 18.88 34.58
C PHE A 91 18.63 17.56 34.80
N ASP A 92 19.27 16.52 35.31
CA ASP A 92 18.73 15.16 35.52
C ASP A 92 18.35 14.34 34.26
N SER A 93 18.76 14.80 33.06
CA SER A 93 18.47 14.10 31.79
C SER A 93 19.45 12.97 31.43
N ALA A 94 20.59 12.88 32.11
CA ALA A 94 21.62 11.85 31.94
C ALA A 94 22.26 11.53 33.30
N ALA A 95 22.65 10.27 33.51
CA ALA A 95 23.35 9.84 34.72
C ALA A 95 24.64 10.66 34.97
N PHE A 96 25.00 10.85 36.24
CA PHE A 96 26.20 11.58 36.64
C PHE A 96 27.45 11.07 35.91
N ASN A 97 28.31 12.00 35.48
CA ASN A 97 29.57 11.74 34.77
C ASN A 97 29.45 11.04 33.39
N LYS A 98 28.25 11.07 32.76
CA LYS A 98 28.05 10.49 31.42
C LYS A 98 28.26 11.48 30.27
N VAL A 99 28.15 12.78 30.52
CA VAL A 99 28.26 13.84 29.50
C VAL A 99 29.26 14.89 29.97
N ALA A 100 30.16 15.32 29.09
CA ALA A 100 31.14 16.37 29.41
C ALA A 100 30.46 17.70 29.76
N PHE A 101 31.16 18.57 30.51
CA PHE A 101 30.68 19.93 30.79
C PHE A 101 30.42 20.68 29.48
N ASN A 102 29.21 21.24 29.32
CA ASN A 102 28.71 21.85 28.09
C ASN A 102 28.55 20.89 26.87
N GLY A 103 28.52 19.57 27.11
CA GLY A 103 28.24 18.56 26.10
C GLY A 103 26.73 18.25 25.99
N TYR A 104 26.32 17.72 24.84
CA TYR A 104 24.98 17.18 24.61
C TYR A 104 25.07 15.80 23.96
N ILE A 105 24.09 14.93 24.23
CA ILE A 105 23.97 13.65 23.54
C ILE A 105 22.98 13.82 22.40
N ARG A 106 23.45 13.63 21.17
CA ARG A 106 22.62 13.47 19.99
C ARG A 106 22.61 12.01 19.58
N THR A 107 21.46 11.37 19.68
CA THR A 107 21.26 10.03 19.12
C THR A 107 20.37 10.17 17.91
N SER A 108 20.90 9.82 16.74
CA SER A 108 20.14 9.74 15.49
C SER A 108 20.08 8.29 15.05
N SER A 109 18.87 7.76 14.90
CA SER A 109 18.62 6.45 14.31
C SER A 109 17.68 6.63 13.12
N GLY A 110 17.95 5.93 12.03
CA GLY A 110 17.09 5.95 10.86
C GLY A 110 17.52 4.94 9.82
N THR A 111 16.53 4.43 9.09
CA THR A 111 16.69 3.61 7.90
C THR A 111 16.39 4.48 6.69
N ALA A 112 17.17 4.32 5.63
CA ALA A 112 16.92 4.93 4.35
C ALA A 112 16.80 3.81 3.32
N GLU A 113 15.62 3.68 2.72
CA GLU A 113 15.34 2.66 1.72
C GLU A 113 14.86 3.34 0.44
N ILE A 114 15.28 2.79 -0.70
CA ILE A 114 14.76 3.21 -1.99
C ILE A 114 13.31 2.72 -2.08
N ALA A 115 12.39 3.61 -2.48
CA ALA A 115 10.99 3.23 -2.64
C ALA A 115 10.85 2.06 -3.64
N ASN A 116 10.04 1.07 -3.30
CA ASN A 116 9.71 0.00 -4.23
C ASN A 116 8.87 0.56 -5.42
N ASP A 117 8.70 -0.25 -6.46
CA ASP A 117 7.98 0.17 -7.68
C ASP A 117 6.54 0.57 -7.40
N ASP A 118 5.86 -0.12 -6.49
CA ASP A 118 4.46 0.14 -6.12
C ASP A 118 4.31 1.53 -5.47
N ILE A 119 5.12 1.83 -4.45
CA ILE A 119 5.14 3.11 -3.75
C ILE A 119 5.56 4.24 -4.69
N TYR A 120 6.53 4.00 -5.58
CA TYR A 120 6.95 4.99 -6.55
C TYR A 120 5.81 5.35 -7.52
N LYS A 121 5.09 4.36 -8.06
CA LYS A 121 3.91 4.61 -8.90
C LYS A 121 2.80 5.33 -8.13
N ARG A 122 2.53 4.96 -6.88
CA ARG A 122 1.55 5.66 -6.02
C ARG A 122 1.92 7.12 -5.78
N ALA A 123 3.20 7.40 -5.54
CA ALA A 123 3.70 8.77 -5.40
C ALA A 123 3.56 9.57 -6.71
N MET A 124 3.86 8.96 -7.85
CA MET A 124 3.62 9.58 -9.17
C MET A 124 2.13 9.85 -9.40
N THR A 125 1.25 8.87 -9.13
CA THR A 125 -0.21 9.06 -9.23
C THR A 125 -0.65 10.20 -8.34
N TRP A 126 -0.17 10.28 -7.10
CA TRP A 126 -0.46 11.43 -6.25
C TRP A 126 -0.11 12.73 -6.97
N ASN A 127 1.10 12.90 -7.47
CA ASN A 127 1.50 14.19 -8.06
C ASN A 127 0.84 14.49 -9.41
N LEU A 128 0.56 13.48 -10.24
CA LEU A 128 0.14 13.66 -11.63
C LEU A 128 -1.37 13.51 -11.88
N TYR A 129 -2.12 12.86 -10.97
CA TYR A 129 -3.52 12.54 -11.21
C TYR A 129 -4.39 13.81 -11.29
N ARG A 130 -4.97 14.04 -12.48
CA ARG A 130 -5.73 15.25 -12.82
C ARG A 130 -7.23 15.17 -12.48
N GLY A 131 -7.78 13.97 -12.28
CA GLY A 131 -9.21 13.77 -12.07
C GLY A 131 -9.80 14.45 -10.82
N ASP A 132 -8.96 14.78 -9.82
CA ASP A 132 -9.41 15.50 -8.62
C ASP A 132 -9.38 17.02 -8.74
N GLY A 133 -8.82 17.54 -9.83
CA GLY A 133 -8.44 18.96 -9.93
C GLY A 133 -7.20 19.32 -9.09
N GLN A 134 -6.88 20.62 -9.06
CA GLN A 134 -5.69 21.16 -8.39
C GLN A 134 -6.01 21.92 -7.09
N MET A 135 -7.29 22.17 -6.81
CA MET A 135 -7.71 22.88 -5.62
C MET A 135 -7.75 21.95 -4.42
N PHE A 136 -7.05 22.32 -3.34
CA PHE A 136 -7.09 21.56 -2.11
C PHE A 136 -8.45 21.68 -1.44
N THR A 137 -9.13 20.54 -1.30
CA THR A 137 -10.41 20.39 -0.61
C THR A 137 -10.39 19.10 0.22
N MET A 138 -11.33 18.94 1.14
CA MET A 138 -11.46 17.67 1.88
C MET A 138 -11.69 16.48 0.92
N GLY A 139 -12.49 16.67 -0.14
CA GLY A 139 -12.72 15.65 -1.16
C GLY A 139 -11.44 15.26 -1.90
N TRP A 140 -10.63 16.26 -2.29
CA TRP A 140 -9.32 16.05 -2.91
C TRP A 140 -8.40 15.19 -2.04
N LEU A 141 -8.32 15.51 -0.74
CA LEU A 141 -7.46 14.76 0.19
C LEU A 141 -7.97 13.34 0.38
N LYS A 142 -9.28 13.15 0.60
CA LYS A 142 -9.88 11.81 0.77
C LYS A 142 -9.67 10.92 -0.45
N ASN A 143 -9.87 11.44 -1.66
CA ASN A 143 -9.65 10.69 -2.89
C ASN A 143 -8.20 10.23 -3.02
N ARG A 144 -7.26 11.13 -2.78
CA ARG A 144 -5.83 10.84 -2.93
C ARG A 144 -5.30 9.88 -1.87
N VAL A 145 -5.71 10.05 -0.62
CA VAL A 145 -5.40 9.09 0.45
C VAL A 145 -5.99 7.72 0.12
N SER A 146 -7.25 7.67 -0.33
CA SER A 146 -7.89 6.40 -0.75
C SER A 146 -7.12 5.70 -1.86
N ARG A 147 -6.71 6.42 -2.92
CA ARG A 147 -5.88 5.85 -4.00
C ARG A 147 -4.51 5.43 -3.51
N PHE A 148 -3.86 6.22 -2.67
CA PHE A 148 -2.54 5.89 -2.17
C PHE A 148 -2.57 4.63 -1.31
N ILE A 149 -3.60 4.44 -0.47
CA ILE A 149 -3.70 3.26 0.39
C ILE A 149 -4.21 2.05 -0.40
N ASN A 150 -5.34 2.18 -1.10
CA ASN A 150 -6.04 1.04 -1.70
C ASN A 150 -5.70 0.78 -3.18
N GLY A 151 -5.15 1.77 -3.90
CA GLY A 151 -4.88 1.69 -5.34
C GLY A 151 -3.53 1.04 -5.66
N VAL A 152 -3.53 -0.27 -5.90
CA VAL A 152 -2.34 -1.04 -6.31
C VAL A 152 -1.66 -0.41 -7.52
N ASN A 153 -0.34 -0.25 -7.49
CA ASN A 153 0.46 0.43 -8.50
C ASN A 153 -0.03 1.85 -8.84
N GLY A 154 -0.66 2.53 -7.88
CA GLY A 154 -1.23 3.87 -8.08
C GLY A 154 -2.47 3.89 -8.96
N THR A 155 -3.15 2.76 -9.15
CA THR A 155 -4.42 2.69 -9.89
C THR A 155 -5.53 3.48 -9.22
N ASP A 156 -6.51 3.90 -10.01
CA ASP A 156 -7.66 4.62 -9.48
C ASP A 156 -8.55 3.72 -8.62
N TYR A 157 -8.75 4.12 -7.38
CA TYR A 157 -9.57 3.39 -6.40
C TYR A 157 -10.65 4.34 -5.85
N PRO A 158 -11.94 4.05 -6.12
CA PRO A 158 -13.03 4.90 -5.66
C PRO A 158 -13.07 5.04 -4.13
N VAL A 159 -13.13 6.28 -3.66
CA VAL A 159 -13.19 6.60 -2.22
C VAL A 159 -14.40 5.98 -1.50
N LEU A 160 -15.49 5.73 -2.22
CA LEU A 160 -16.73 5.18 -1.66
C LEU A 160 -16.59 3.73 -1.20
N ASN A 161 -15.63 2.97 -1.75
CA ASN A 161 -15.44 1.57 -1.41
C ASN A 161 -14.76 1.39 -0.04
N ASN A 162 -13.83 2.30 0.29
CA ASN A 162 -13.10 2.29 1.55
C ASN A 162 -12.69 3.72 1.93
N PRO A 163 -13.61 4.51 2.53
CA PRO A 163 -13.36 5.91 2.79
C PRO A 163 -12.32 6.09 3.90
N PRO A 164 -11.29 6.93 3.71
CA PRO A 164 -10.28 7.16 4.74
C PRO A 164 -10.87 7.98 5.90
N SER A 165 -10.48 7.63 7.12
CA SER A 165 -10.82 8.41 8.31
C SER A 165 -9.87 9.60 8.44
N ILE A 166 -10.39 10.80 8.25
CA ILE A 166 -9.62 12.04 8.36
C ILE A 166 -10.35 13.00 9.30
N THR A 167 -9.66 13.42 10.36
CA THR A 167 -10.14 14.45 11.29
C THR A 167 -9.30 15.71 11.14
N VAL A 168 -9.90 16.88 11.41
CA VAL A 168 -9.23 18.18 11.26
C VAL A 168 -9.30 18.92 12.59
N SER A 169 -8.15 19.41 13.04
CA SER A 169 -8.06 20.29 14.20
C SER A 169 -7.12 21.44 13.87
N GLY A 170 -7.68 22.66 13.74
CA GLY A 170 -6.95 23.82 13.25
C GLY A 170 -6.37 23.57 11.86
N ASN A 171 -5.04 23.65 11.72
CA ASN A 171 -4.32 23.44 10.46
C ASN A 171 -3.76 22.01 10.31
N THR A 172 -4.12 21.10 11.22
CA THR A 172 -3.62 19.71 11.19
C THR A 172 -4.72 18.76 10.72
N PHE A 173 -4.40 18.02 9.66
CA PHE A 173 -5.19 16.89 9.16
C PHE A 173 -4.62 15.60 9.74
N THR A 174 -5.41 14.92 10.57
CA THR A 174 -5.04 13.62 11.12
C THR A 174 -5.68 12.52 10.29
N ILE A 175 -4.86 11.71 9.64
CA ILE A 175 -5.28 10.56 8.85
C ILE A 175 -5.14 9.31 9.72
N THR A 176 -6.22 8.53 9.83
CA THR A 176 -6.27 7.28 10.58
C THR A 176 -6.57 6.13 9.64
N SER A 177 -5.74 5.09 9.69
CA SER A 177 -5.90 3.88 8.89
C SER A 177 -5.35 2.68 9.66
N PHE A 178 -5.68 1.47 9.18
CA PHE A 178 -5.03 0.26 9.67
C PHE A 178 -3.53 0.33 9.43
N GLU A 179 -2.77 -0.26 10.36
CA GLU A 179 -1.34 -0.45 10.19
C GLU A 179 -1.08 -1.36 8.98
N ASP A 180 -0.39 -0.81 7.99
CA ASP A 180 0.06 -1.49 6.78
C ASP A 180 1.34 -0.82 6.29
N SER A 181 2.20 -1.61 5.65
CA SER A 181 3.41 -1.18 4.94
C SER A 181 3.17 -0.02 3.97
N ILE A 182 2.00 0.02 3.31
CA ILE A 182 1.65 1.10 2.39
C ILE A 182 1.33 2.39 3.15
N PHE A 183 0.63 2.30 4.28
CA PHE A 183 0.26 3.48 5.07
C PHE A 183 1.48 4.08 5.79
N THR A 184 2.39 3.24 6.30
CA THR A 184 3.68 3.70 6.84
C THR A 184 4.57 4.33 5.77
N SER A 185 4.58 3.76 4.56
CA SER A 185 5.26 4.36 3.40
C SER A 185 4.66 5.72 3.03
N MET A 186 3.33 5.89 3.09
CA MET A 186 2.68 7.19 2.85
C MET A 186 3.14 8.25 3.84
N GLN A 187 3.21 7.89 5.13
CA GLN A 187 3.74 8.78 6.18
C GLN A 187 5.18 9.19 5.87
N ALA A 188 6.03 8.25 5.46
CA ALA A 188 7.40 8.55 5.06
C ALA A 188 7.46 9.44 3.80
N CYS A 189 6.61 9.21 2.80
CA CYS A 189 6.56 10.04 1.59
C CYS A 189 6.16 11.49 1.90
N ILE A 190 5.21 11.71 2.81
CA ILE A 190 4.81 13.07 3.23
C ILE A 190 5.93 13.72 4.05
N ALA A 191 6.57 12.97 4.97
CA ALA A 191 7.68 13.48 5.77
C ALA A 191 8.91 13.87 4.91
N ASN A 192 9.16 13.16 3.81
CA ASN A 192 10.25 13.44 2.88
C ASN A 192 9.85 14.38 1.72
N ASN A 193 8.68 15.04 1.78
CA ASN A 193 8.17 15.95 0.76
C ASN A 193 8.04 15.34 -0.65
N VAL A 194 7.82 14.04 -0.74
CA VAL A 194 7.61 13.32 -2.00
C VAL A 194 6.20 13.54 -2.54
N LEU A 195 5.20 13.53 -1.65
CA LEU A 195 3.81 13.80 -2.01
C LEU A 195 3.54 15.29 -1.94
N ALA A 196 3.14 15.89 -3.05
CA ALA A 196 2.79 17.30 -3.10
C ALA A 196 1.51 17.57 -2.28
N VAL A 197 1.65 18.35 -1.22
CA VAL A 197 0.56 18.84 -0.37
C VAL A 197 0.75 20.33 -0.09
N PRO A 198 -0.31 21.10 0.22
CA PRO A 198 -0.14 22.52 0.52
C PRO A 198 0.70 22.72 1.79
N PHE A 199 1.72 23.57 1.69
CA PHE A 199 2.66 23.85 2.79
C PHE A 199 2.03 24.47 4.05
N GLN A 200 0.81 25.01 3.93
CA GLN A 200 0.08 25.67 5.02
C GLN A 200 -0.49 24.68 6.04
N TYR A 201 -0.65 23.41 5.65
CA TYR A 201 -1.28 22.38 6.45
C TYR A 201 -0.25 21.38 6.99
N LYS A 202 -0.55 20.83 8.17
CA LYS A 202 0.21 19.74 8.78
C LYS A 202 -0.55 18.44 8.65
N PHE A 203 0.17 17.34 8.44
CA PHE A 203 -0.41 16.01 8.33
C PHE A 203 0.11 15.14 9.48
N ALA A 204 -0.82 14.60 10.26
CA ALA A 204 -0.55 13.65 11.32
C ALA A 204 -1.13 12.29 10.94
N PHE A 205 -0.51 11.22 11.43
CA PHE A 205 -0.88 9.84 11.09
C PHE A 205 -1.13 9.06 12.37
N VAL A 206 -2.21 8.29 12.37
CA VAL A 206 -2.57 7.38 13.46
C VAL A 206 -2.72 5.99 12.86
N ASN A 207 -1.75 5.12 13.19
CA ASN A 207 -1.81 3.71 12.84
C ASN A 207 -2.71 2.98 13.83
N VAL A 208 -3.68 2.24 13.32
CA VAL A 208 -4.56 1.40 14.12
C VAL A 208 -4.16 -0.05 13.91
N SER A 209 -3.66 -0.69 14.97
CA SER A 209 -3.32 -2.10 14.99
C SER A 209 -3.91 -2.79 16.21
N PHE A 210 -3.77 -4.11 16.22
CA PHE A 210 -4.21 -4.91 17.36
C PHE A 210 -3.24 -4.79 18.52
N LEU A 211 -3.79 -4.60 19.71
CA LEU A 211 -3.10 -4.65 20.98
C LEU A 211 -3.57 -5.87 21.77
N ASN A 212 -2.71 -6.36 22.65
CA ASN A 212 -3.05 -7.36 23.64
C ASN A 212 -3.35 -6.64 24.96
N ASP A 213 -4.61 -6.60 25.36
CA ASP A 213 -5.04 -6.06 26.65
C ASP A 213 -5.48 -7.21 27.56
N GLY A 214 -4.56 -7.70 28.38
CA GLY A 214 -4.84 -8.77 29.35
C GLY A 214 -5.30 -10.10 28.76
N GLY A 215 -4.87 -10.44 27.54
CA GLY A 215 -5.29 -11.66 26.83
C GLY A 215 -6.51 -11.46 25.92
N VAL A 216 -7.00 -10.23 25.77
CA VAL A 216 -8.09 -9.87 24.85
C VAL A 216 -7.55 -9.05 23.69
N LEU A 217 -8.06 -9.33 22.49
CA LEU A 217 -7.70 -8.58 21.30
C LEU A 217 -8.39 -7.21 21.30
N TRP A 218 -7.60 -6.14 21.28
CA TRP A 218 -8.08 -4.77 21.43
C TRP A 218 -7.62 -3.87 20.27
N MET A 219 -8.36 -2.80 19.98
CA MET A 219 -8.05 -1.82 18.94
C MET A 219 -8.45 -0.39 19.35
N THR A 220 -7.66 0.61 18.96
CA THR A 220 -7.85 2.02 19.36
C THR A 220 -9.04 2.72 18.72
N SER A 221 -9.46 2.28 17.53
CA SER A 221 -10.52 2.90 16.75
C SER A 221 -11.19 1.85 15.86
N PRO A 222 -12.53 1.90 15.64
CA PRO A 222 -13.24 0.91 14.82
C PRO A 222 -12.82 0.92 13.34
N LEU A 223 -12.50 2.09 12.78
CA LEU A 223 -12.33 2.27 11.33
C LEU A 223 -13.50 1.62 10.55
N ASN A 224 -13.23 0.58 9.78
CA ASN A 224 -14.23 -0.13 8.96
C ASN A 224 -14.92 -1.29 9.69
N TYR A 225 -14.53 -1.59 10.93
CA TYR A 225 -15.22 -2.61 11.70
C TYR A 225 -16.64 -2.15 12.01
N PRO A 226 -17.65 -3.03 11.84
CA PRO A 226 -18.99 -2.76 12.34
C PRO A 226 -18.95 -2.43 13.83
N THR A 227 -19.70 -1.41 14.25
CA THR A 227 -19.78 -0.99 15.66
C THR A 227 -21.02 -1.53 16.37
N SER A 228 -21.83 -2.32 15.66
CA SER A 228 -23.01 -3.00 16.20
C SER A 228 -23.06 -4.44 15.69
N PRO A 229 -23.43 -5.41 16.55
CA PRO A 229 -23.59 -6.81 16.14
C PRO A 229 -24.87 -7.06 15.33
N LEU A 230 -25.81 -6.12 15.31
CA LEU A 230 -27.12 -6.29 14.69
C LEU A 230 -26.99 -6.41 13.16
N GLY A 231 -27.59 -7.48 12.60
CA GLY A 231 -27.61 -7.73 11.16
C GLY A 231 -26.33 -8.35 10.60
N LEU A 232 -25.34 -8.66 11.46
CA LEU A 232 -24.13 -9.36 11.04
C LEU A 232 -24.35 -10.89 11.04
N ALA A 233 -23.72 -11.57 10.08
CA ALA A 233 -23.74 -13.03 10.00
C ALA A 233 -22.91 -13.68 11.12
N ALA A 234 -23.23 -14.94 11.43
CA ALA A 234 -22.45 -15.73 12.37
C ALA A 234 -20.97 -15.81 11.95
N GLY A 235 -20.05 -15.61 12.90
CA GLY A 235 -18.62 -15.55 12.65
C GLY A 235 -18.10 -14.20 12.12
N ALA A 236 -18.95 -13.20 11.89
CA ALA A 236 -18.48 -11.85 11.55
C ALA A 236 -17.78 -11.20 12.76
N VAL A 237 -16.72 -10.44 12.50
CA VAL A 237 -16.03 -9.65 13.53
C VAL A 237 -16.59 -8.24 13.60
N TRP A 238 -16.60 -7.67 14.81
CA TRP A 238 -17.12 -6.33 15.06
C TRP A 238 -16.37 -5.67 16.21
N TYR A 239 -16.44 -4.34 16.27
CA TYR A 239 -15.77 -3.51 17.27
C TYR A 239 -16.73 -3.17 18.40
N ASN A 240 -16.37 -3.58 19.63
CA ASN A 240 -17.14 -3.36 20.84
C ASN A 240 -16.41 -2.41 21.79
N GLY A 241 -16.38 -1.12 21.45
CA GLY A 241 -15.84 -0.08 22.33
C GLY A 241 -14.35 -0.26 22.71
N GLY A 242 -13.58 -0.92 21.84
CA GLY A 242 -12.16 -1.23 22.04
C GLY A 242 -11.88 -2.71 21.89
N ILE A 243 -12.80 -3.57 22.30
CA ILE A 243 -12.65 -5.02 22.24
C ILE A 243 -13.08 -5.54 20.87
N VAL A 244 -12.26 -6.38 20.24
CA VAL A 244 -12.64 -7.06 18.99
C VAL A 244 -13.46 -8.29 19.34
N SER A 245 -14.70 -8.30 18.87
CA SER A 245 -15.70 -9.32 19.18
C SER A 245 -16.11 -10.07 17.92
N VAL A 246 -16.70 -11.25 18.09
CA VAL A 246 -17.18 -12.10 16.99
C VAL A 246 -18.62 -12.52 17.25
N ILE A 247 -19.44 -12.53 16.21
CA ILE A 247 -20.81 -13.05 16.30
C ILE A 247 -20.76 -14.57 16.53
N PRO A 248 -21.46 -15.10 17.55
CA PRO A 248 -21.53 -16.54 17.77
C PRO A 248 -22.04 -17.32 16.53
N GLY A 249 -21.62 -18.58 16.39
CA GLY A 249 -22.10 -19.49 15.33
C GLY A 249 -21.11 -19.78 14.20
N GLY A 250 -19.81 -19.58 14.42
CA GLY A 250 -18.76 -20.03 13.49
C GLY A 250 -18.48 -21.53 13.56
N SER A 251 -17.79 -22.05 12.53
CA SER A 251 -17.32 -23.45 12.46
C SER A 251 -16.32 -23.82 13.55
N GLY A 252 -15.46 -22.88 13.97
CA GLY A 252 -14.37 -23.14 14.91
C GLY A 252 -13.25 -24.05 14.39
N THR A 253 -13.28 -24.41 13.09
CA THR A 253 -12.37 -25.37 12.45
C THR A 253 -11.53 -24.73 11.35
N GLY A 254 -11.25 -23.43 11.45
CA GLY A 254 -10.43 -22.69 10.50
C GLY A 254 -8.93 -22.94 10.68
N ALA A 255 -8.15 -22.41 9.74
CA ALA A 255 -6.69 -22.36 9.90
C ALA A 255 -6.33 -21.53 11.14
N PRO A 256 -5.27 -21.90 11.89
CA PRO A 256 -4.86 -21.17 13.08
C PRO A 256 -4.40 -19.75 12.70
N VAL A 257 -4.90 -18.75 13.43
CA VAL A 257 -4.57 -17.34 13.26
C VAL A 257 -3.81 -16.88 14.50
N TYR A 258 -2.74 -16.10 14.33
CA TYR A 258 -1.89 -15.67 15.43
C TYR A 258 -1.86 -14.15 15.58
N PHE A 259 -1.83 -13.70 16.84
CA PHE A 259 -1.53 -12.33 17.21
C PHE A 259 -0.10 -11.98 16.75
N GLY A 260 0.07 -10.78 16.18
CA GLY A 260 1.34 -10.31 15.61
C GLY A 260 1.58 -10.71 14.15
N SER A 261 0.87 -11.69 13.60
CA SER A 261 0.93 -12.02 12.16
C SER A 261 -0.30 -11.56 11.38
N ILE A 262 -1.47 -11.52 12.03
CA ILE A 262 -2.70 -11.02 11.41
C ILE A 262 -2.84 -9.50 11.58
N THR A 263 -3.19 -8.81 10.50
CA THR A 263 -3.54 -7.38 10.55
C THR A 263 -5.04 -7.19 10.79
N ALA A 264 -5.43 -6.00 11.27
CA ALA A 264 -6.83 -5.68 11.49
C ALA A 264 -7.67 -5.74 10.20
N ALA A 265 -7.11 -5.32 9.06
CA ALA A 265 -7.75 -5.47 7.77
C ALA A 265 -7.93 -6.94 7.37
N ALA A 266 -6.91 -7.79 7.60
CA ALA A 266 -6.97 -9.21 7.24
C ALA A 266 -7.98 -9.99 8.11
N LEU A 267 -8.06 -9.70 9.42
CA LEU A 267 -9.05 -10.33 10.28
C LEU A 267 -10.49 -9.92 9.92
N LEU A 268 -10.70 -8.67 9.50
CA LEU A 268 -12.01 -8.20 9.04
C LEU A 268 -12.47 -8.96 7.79
N ALA A 269 -11.55 -9.23 6.86
CA ALA A 269 -11.84 -9.98 5.64
C ALA A 269 -12.02 -11.49 5.89
N LEU A 270 -11.22 -12.07 6.79
CA LEU A 270 -11.30 -13.50 7.15
C LEU A 270 -12.54 -13.82 7.98
N GLY A 271 -12.95 -12.88 8.84
CA GLY A 271 -13.93 -13.13 9.89
C GLY A 271 -13.36 -13.97 11.04
N GLY A 272 -14.16 -14.11 12.10
CA GLY A 272 -13.83 -14.89 13.31
C GLY A 272 -14.48 -16.27 13.32
N GLY A 273 -15.25 -16.64 12.29
CA GLY A 273 -15.98 -17.90 12.25
C GLY A 273 -15.11 -19.16 12.20
N GLY A 274 -13.84 -19.03 11.80
CA GLY A 274 -12.87 -20.12 11.82
C GLY A 274 -12.09 -20.25 13.13
N LEU A 275 -12.21 -19.30 14.06
CA LEU A 275 -11.42 -19.30 15.29
C LEU A 275 -11.87 -20.40 16.27
N PRO A 276 -10.93 -21.15 16.89
CA PRO A 276 -11.27 -22.16 17.88
C PRO A 276 -12.20 -21.63 18.98
N THR A 277 -13.20 -22.39 19.41
CA THR A 277 -14.17 -21.97 20.44
C THR A 277 -13.72 -22.32 21.87
N SER A 278 -12.56 -22.95 22.00
CA SER A 278 -11.90 -23.26 23.27
C SER A 278 -10.44 -22.84 23.17
N ASN A 279 -9.83 -22.51 24.31
CA ASN A 279 -8.43 -22.10 24.35
C ASN A 279 -7.54 -23.19 23.70
N PRO A 280 -6.83 -22.89 22.60
CA PRO A 280 -5.97 -23.85 21.92
C PRO A 280 -4.70 -24.20 22.70
N GLY A 281 -4.32 -23.42 23.71
CA GLY A 281 -3.10 -23.62 24.50
C GLY A 281 -1.80 -23.35 23.73
N VAL A 282 -1.91 -22.77 22.53
CA VAL A 282 -0.78 -22.40 21.67
C VAL A 282 -0.54 -20.90 21.80
N HIS A 283 0.70 -20.53 22.15
CA HIS A 283 1.09 -19.15 22.40
C HIS A 283 0.69 -18.21 21.25
N ASN A 284 0.04 -17.09 21.58
CA ASN A 284 -0.41 -16.04 20.67
C ASN A 284 -1.48 -16.48 19.66
N GLN A 285 -2.01 -17.69 19.75
CA GLN A 285 -3.10 -18.10 18.84
C GLN A 285 -4.40 -17.40 19.24
N LEU A 286 -5.09 -16.84 18.25
CA LEU A 286 -6.40 -16.23 18.43
C LEU A 286 -7.47 -17.31 18.57
N TRP A 287 -8.42 -17.09 19.48
CA TRP A 287 -9.55 -17.97 19.69
C TRP A 287 -10.80 -17.19 20.10
N ASN A 288 -11.96 -17.77 19.89
CA ASN A 288 -13.26 -17.21 20.23
C ASN A 288 -13.67 -17.65 21.64
N ASN A 289 -13.55 -16.74 22.61
CA ASN A 289 -13.97 -16.91 23.99
C ASN A 289 -15.39 -16.37 24.19
N GLY A 290 -16.40 -17.14 23.76
CA GLY A 290 -17.80 -16.80 24.01
C GLY A 290 -18.27 -15.49 23.36
N GLY A 291 -17.71 -15.13 22.21
CA GLY A 291 -18.03 -13.90 21.46
C GLY A 291 -16.96 -12.81 21.55
N VAL A 292 -15.93 -13.00 22.37
CA VAL A 292 -14.75 -12.11 22.44
C VAL A 292 -13.56 -12.81 21.81
N ILE A 293 -12.77 -12.10 21.00
CA ILE A 293 -11.53 -12.66 20.46
C ILE A 293 -10.44 -12.54 21.54
N SER A 294 -9.95 -13.69 21.99
CA SER A 294 -8.90 -13.81 23.00
C SER A 294 -7.62 -14.34 22.40
N ILE A 295 -6.51 -14.10 23.10
CA ILE A 295 -5.16 -14.51 22.76
C ILE A 295 -4.75 -15.60 23.77
N ALA A 296 -4.34 -16.76 23.28
CA ALA A 296 -3.93 -17.92 24.08
C ALA A 296 -2.50 -17.82 24.64
#